data_AF-A0A4R0NNW4-F1
#
_entry.id   AF-A0A4R0NNW4-F1
#
_cell.length_a   1.000
_cell.length_b   1.000
_cell.length_c   1.000
_cell.angle_alpha   90.00
_cell.angle_beta   90.00
_cell.angle_gamma   90.00
#
_symmetry.space_group_name_H-M   'P 1'
#
loop_
_entity.id
_entity.type
_entity.pdbx_description
1 polymer ?
#
loop_
_entity_poly.entity_id
_entity_poly.type
_entity_poly.pdbx_seq_one_letter_code
_entity_poly.pdbx_strand_id
1 'polypeptide(L)'
;MQYNLDNAVTGVAPNYEINYPIVKFCKGELSIPLDAMVTSLAGAELKFDWDSQFNVGFGADTDKATIVVYNPDKGLFTLLTGAATRVAGTYTMQLPASYSGDEVHCYMSLLSADGQVSSDSVFVATITVL
;
A
#
# COMPACT_ATOMS: atom_id res chain seq x y z
N MET A 1 -13.89 -7.36 -2.98
CA MET A 1 -13.44 -8.73 -3.35
C MET A 1 -13.73 -9.07 -4.81
N GLN A 2 -14.94 -8.86 -5.35
CA GLN A 2 -15.26 -9.14 -6.77
C GLN A 2 -14.26 -8.53 -7.77
N TYR A 3 -13.87 -7.27 -7.55
CA TYR A 3 -12.91 -6.58 -8.42
C TYR A 3 -11.59 -7.35 -8.64
N ASN A 4 -10.98 -7.93 -7.59
CA ASN A 4 -9.70 -8.61 -7.75
C ASN A 4 -9.84 -9.92 -8.53
N LEU A 5 -10.98 -10.61 -8.40
CA LEU A 5 -11.23 -11.82 -9.19
C LEU A 5 -11.41 -11.50 -10.67
N ASP A 6 -12.07 -10.38 -10.98
CA ASP A 6 -12.36 -9.99 -12.36
C ASP A 6 -11.16 -9.34 -13.06
N ASN A 7 -10.25 -8.71 -12.31
CA ASN A 7 -9.20 -7.86 -12.87
C ASN A 7 -7.80 -8.37 -12.54
N ALA A 8 -7.54 -8.75 -11.28
CA ALA A 8 -6.19 -9.06 -10.80
C ALA A 8 -5.81 -10.53 -10.98
N VAL A 9 -6.77 -11.43 -11.10
CA VAL A 9 -6.51 -12.83 -11.45
C VAL A 9 -6.43 -12.94 -12.98
N THR A 10 -5.30 -13.43 -13.44
CA THR A 10 -4.99 -13.61 -14.86
C THR A 10 -4.61 -15.06 -15.15
N GLY A 11 -4.38 -15.38 -16.42
CA GLY A 11 -4.03 -16.72 -16.87
C GLY A 11 -5.23 -17.54 -17.32
N VAL A 12 -4.98 -18.82 -17.60
CA VAL A 12 -5.98 -19.78 -18.09
C VAL A 12 -5.83 -21.05 -17.29
N ALA A 13 -6.96 -21.68 -16.95
CA ALA A 13 -6.97 -22.91 -16.17
C ALA A 13 -5.97 -23.95 -16.72
N PRO A 14 -5.14 -24.59 -15.87
CA PRO A 14 -5.10 -24.47 -14.40
C PRO A 14 -4.13 -23.40 -13.86
N ASN A 15 -3.42 -22.69 -14.72
CA ASN A 15 -2.31 -21.80 -14.34
C ASN A 15 -2.82 -20.37 -14.19
N TYR A 16 -3.31 -20.04 -13.00
CA TYR A 16 -3.70 -18.69 -12.64
C TYR A 16 -2.54 -17.93 -11.98
N GLU A 17 -2.43 -16.66 -12.29
CA GLU A 17 -1.42 -15.76 -11.73
C GLU A 17 -2.08 -14.48 -11.21
N ILE A 18 -1.49 -13.89 -10.17
CA ILE A 18 -1.93 -12.62 -9.58
C ILE A 18 -1.12 -11.48 -10.20
N ASN A 19 -1.80 -10.54 -10.84
CA ASN A 19 -1.22 -9.28 -11.25
C ASN A 19 -1.25 -8.30 -10.06
N TYR A 20 -0.17 -8.31 -9.27
CA TYR A 20 -0.03 -7.50 -8.06
C TYR A 20 -0.27 -5.99 -8.26
N PRO A 21 0.28 -5.34 -9.30
CA PRO A 21 0.06 -3.90 -9.56
C PRO A 21 -1.41 -3.44 -9.58
N ILE A 22 -2.33 -4.30 -9.98
CA ILE A 22 -3.75 -3.95 -10.11
C ILE A 22 -4.62 -4.45 -8.95
N VAL A 23 -4.03 -5.16 -7.98
CA VAL A 23 -4.73 -5.58 -6.77
C VAL A 23 -5.20 -4.35 -5.99
N LYS A 24 -6.46 -4.40 -5.55
CA LYS A 24 -7.02 -3.40 -4.62
C LYS A 24 -7.35 -4.06 -3.29
N PHE A 25 -6.78 -3.58 -2.19
CA PHE A 25 -7.13 -4.04 -0.84
C PHE A 25 -8.26 -3.22 -0.23
N CYS A 26 -8.41 -1.95 -0.62
CA CYS A 26 -9.53 -1.11 -0.25
C CYS A 26 -10.03 -0.31 -1.46
N LYS A 27 -11.30 0.08 -1.39
CA LYS A 27 -11.95 0.98 -2.33
C LYS A 27 -12.76 2.01 -1.57
N GLY A 28 -12.68 3.27 -1.98
CA GLY A 28 -13.35 4.36 -1.29
C GLY A 28 -13.27 5.68 -2.03
N GLU A 29 -13.73 6.74 -1.37
CA GLU A 29 -14.03 8.03 -1.99
C GLU A 29 -12.97 9.11 -1.69
N LEU A 30 -12.06 8.89 -0.75
CA LEU A 30 -10.99 9.85 -0.50
C LEU A 30 -10.02 9.91 -1.67
N SER A 31 -9.39 11.08 -1.83
CA SER A 31 -8.26 11.26 -2.72
C SER A 31 -7.16 10.27 -2.34
N ILE A 32 -6.72 9.48 -3.31
CA ILE A 32 -5.59 8.55 -3.17
C ILE A 32 -4.30 9.31 -2.79
N PRO A 33 -3.31 8.64 -2.18
CA PRO A 33 -2.00 9.25 -2.02
C PRO A 33 -1.36 9.49 -3.40
N LEU A 34 -0.90 10.71 -3.62
CA LEU A 34 -0.29 11.13 -4.89
C LEU A 34 1.23 10.97 -4.83
N ASP A 35 1.84 10.69 -5.98
CA ASP A 35 3.30 10.53 -6.15
C ASP A 35 3.95 9.63 -5.08
N ALA A 36 3.22 8.58 -4.69
CA ALA A 36 3.68 7.66 -3.67
C ALA A 36 4.93 6.92 -4.14
N MET A 37 5.97 6.91 -3.32
CA MET A 37 7.22 6.19 -3.57
C MET A 37 7.67 5.43 -2.33
N VAL A 38 8.47 4.38 -2.55
CA VAL A 38 9.06 3.58 -1.48
C VAL A 38 10.57 3.46 -1.68
N THR A 39 11.32 3.61 -0.59
CA THR A 39 12.77 3.43 -0.54
C THR A 39 13.10 2.36 0.49
N SER A 40 13.88 1.35 0.11
CA SER A 40 14.39 0.37 1.06
C SER A 40 15.61 0.92 1.79
N LEU A 41 15.60 0.78 3.11
CA LEU A 41 16.67 1.17 4.02
C LEU A 41 17.26 -0.08 4.68
N ALA A 42 18.50 0.01 5.13
CA ALA A 42 19.16 -1.11 5.82
C ALA A 42 18.43 -1.48 7.11
N GLY A 43 18.38 -2.78 7.41
CA GLY A 43 17.75 -3.28 8.64
C GLY A 43 16.27 -3.62 8.49
N ALA A 44 15.85 -4.05 7.29
CA ALA A 44 14.47 -4.41 6.96
C ALA A 44 13.47 -3.25 7.16
N GLU A 45 13.86 -2.03 6.77
CA GLU A 45 12.99 -0.85 6.84
C GLU A 45 12.60 -0.39 5.45
N LEU A 46 11.33 -0.03 5.28
CA LEU A 46 10.83 0.62 4.06
C LEU A 46 10.30 2.02 4.40
N LYS A 47 10.88 3.04 3.76
CA LYS A 47 10.41 4.42 3.85
C LYS A 47 9.42 4.70 2.74
N PHE A 48 8.22 5.12 3.12
CA PHE A 48 7.17 5.56 2.22
C PHE A 48 7.12 7.08 2.23
N ASP A 49 7.02 7.68 1.05
CA ASP A 49 6.83 9.11 0.86
C ASP A 49 5.64 9.33 -0.09
N TRP A 50 4.87 10.40 0.12
CA TRP A 50 3.73 10.77 -0.71
C TRP A 50 3.46 12.27 -0.65
N ASP A 51 2.77 12.77 -1.67
CA ASP A 51 2.23 14.13 -1.67
C ASP A 51 0.94 14.19 -0.83
N SER A 52 0.87 15.20 0.03
CA SER A 52 -0.25 15.46 0.94
C SER A 52 -1.45 16.14 0.27
N GLN A 53 -1.36 16.51 -1.01
CA GLN A 53 -2.44 17.12 -1.78
C GLN A 53 -3.70 16.24 -1.86
N PHE A 54 -4.85 16.90 -1.91
CA PHE A 54 -6.16 16.26 -2.09
C PHE A 54 -7.14 17.22 -2.76
N ASN A 55 -8.17 16.64 -3.37
CA ASN A 55 -9.30 17.41 -3.87
C ASN A 55 -10.18 17.86 -2.70
N VAL A 56 -10.60 19.13 -2.73
CA VAL A 56 -11.47 19.73 -1.71
C VAL A 56 -12.75 18.88 -1.56
N GLY A 57 -13.07 18.49 -0.33
CA GLY A 57 -14.23 17.63 -0.02
C GLY A 57 -13.95 16.12 -0.09
N PHE A 58 -12.77 15.71 -0.58
CA PHE A 58 -12.36 14.31 -0.71
C PHE A 58 -11.06 14.03 0.05
N GLY A 59 -10.90 14.64 1.23
CA GLY A 59 -9.74 14.44 2.08
C GLY A 59 -9.59 15.52 3.13
N ALA A 60 -8.70 15.24 4.08
CA ALA A 60 -8.25 16.17 5.09
C ALA A 60 -6.77 15.91 5.42
N ASP A 61 -6.08 16.95 5.92
CA ASP A 61 -4.70 16.83 6.41
C ASP A 61 -4.54 15.76 7.50
N THR A 62 -5.61 15.50 8.25
CA THR A 62 -5.69 14.55 9.36
C THR A 62 -6.04 13.13 8.93
N ASP A 63 -6.36 12.89 7.65
CA ASP A 63 -6.45 11.54 7.10
C ASP A 63 -5.14 10.79 7.42
N LYS A 64 -5.17 9.47 7.50
CA LYS A 64 -4.02 8.67 7.89
C LYS A 64 -3.66 7.64 6.84
N ALA A 65 -2.38 7.45 6.62
CA ALA A 65 -1.86 6.44 5.72
C ALA A 65 -2.11 5.03 6.25
N THR A 66 -2.58 4.16 5.36
CA THR A 66 -2.63 2.71 5.57
C THR A 66 -1.67 2.07 4.58
N ILE A 67 -0.71 1.31 5.07
CA ILE A 67 0.37 0.72 4.30
C ILE A 67 0.29 -0.80 4.38
N VAL A 68 0.42 -1.47 3.25
CA VAL A 68 0.49 -2.94 3.16
C VAL A 68 1.74 -3.33 2.38
N VAL A 69 2.52 -4.24 2.94
CA VAL A 69 3.68 -4.85 2.29
C VAL A 69 3.47 -6.34 2.23
N TYR A 70 3.34 -6.89 1.02
CA TYR A 70 3.12 -8.31 0.78
C TYR A 70 4.38 -8.97 0.23
N ASN A 71 4.78 -10.09 0.81
CA ASN A 71 5.90 -10.91 0.39
C ASN A 71 5.33 -12.20 -0.28
N PRO A 72 5.44 -12.33 -1.61
CA PRO A 72 4.92 -13.49 -2.34
C PRO A 72 5.64 -14.79 -1.98
N ASP A 73 6.97 -14.75 -1.76
CA ASP A 73 7.78 -15.93 -1.46
C ASP A 73 7.36 -16.60 -0.15
N LYS A 74 6.97 -15.79 0.84
CA LYS A 74 6.48 -16.28 2.13
C LYS A 74 4.96 -16.42 2.20
N GLY A 75 4.23 -15.83 1.25
CA GLY A 75 2.77 -15.72 1.32
C GLY A 75 2.28 -14.91 2.53
N LEU A 76 3.09 -13.98 3.03
CA LEU A 76 2.79 -13.17 4.23
C LEU A 76 2.70 -11.69 3.88
N PHE A 77 1.98 -10.93 4.70
CA PHE A 77 1.96 -9.47 4.61
C PHE A 77 2.17 -8.82 5.97
N THR A 78 2.68 -7.59 5.94
CA THR A 78 2.67 -6.68 7.07
C THR A 78 1.72 -5.54 6.74
N LEU A 79 0.82 -5.20 7.66
CA LEU A 79 -0.18 -4.14 7.52
C LEU A 79 0.00 -3.15 8.66
N LEU A 80 -0.03 -1.87 8.33
CA LEU A 80 -0.14 -0.80 9.31
C LEU A 80 -1.25 0.15 8.91
N THR A 81 -2.28 0.20 9.75
CA THR A 81 -3.41 1.14 9.59
C THR A 81 -3.16 2.38 10.43
N GLY A 82 -3.29 3.56 9.82
CA GLY A 82 -3.17 4.82 10.53
C GLY A 82 -1.75 5.22 10.88
N ALA A 83 -0.78 4.91 10.02
CA ALA A 83 0.66 5.03 10.22
C ALA A 83 1.14 6.46 10.53
N ALA A 84 0.76 7.41 9.68
CA ALA A 84 1.03 8.84 9.81
C ALA A 84 -0.12 9.64 9.19
N THR A 85 -0.24 10.92 9.55
CA THR A 85 -1.23 11.81 8.91
C THR A 85 -0.84 12.08 7.46
N ARG A 86 -1.83 12.39 6.61
CA ARG A 86 -1.66 12.70 5.19
C ARG A 86 -0.64 13.83 5.03
N VAL A 87 -0.77 14.88 5.84
CA VAL A 87 0.13 16.04 5.82
C VAL A 87 1.56 15.73 6.28
N ALA A 88 1.80 14.62 6.98
CA ALA A 88 3.17 14.22 7.32
C ALA A 88 3.99 13.84 6.07
N GLY A 89 3.32 13.34 5.02
CA GLY A 89 3.94 13.03 3.72
C GLY A 89 4.96 11.89 3.73
N THR A 90 5.20 11.24 4.88
CA THR A 90 6.20 10.18 5.00
C THR A 90 5.93 9.26 6.20
N TYR A 91 6.37 8.01 6.08
CA TYR A 91 6.40 7.03 7.17
C TYR A 91 7.45 5.94 6.91
N THR A 92 8.24 5.58 7.93
CA THR A 92 9.17 4.44 7.86
C THR A 92 8.57 3.24 8.58
N MET A 93 8.38 2.16 7.83
CA MET A 93 7.82 0.91 8.31
C MET A 93 8.92 -0.12 8.55
N GLN A 94 9.00 -0.62 9.77
CA GLN A 94 9.83 -1.77 10.10
C GLN A 94 9.15 -3.06 9.63
N LEU A 95 9.87 -3.86 8.85
CA LEU A 95 9.47 -5.20 8.45
C LEU A 95 10.14 -6.27 9.32
N PRO A 96 9.60 -7.50 9.35
CA PRO A 96 10.29 -8.63 9.95
C PRO A 96 11.66 -8.84 9.28
N ALA A 97 12.69 -9.11 10.08
CA ALA A 97 14.04 -9.37 9.57
C ALA A 97 14.11 -10.55 8.57
N SER A 98 13.13 -11.45 8.59
CA SER A 98 13.03 -12.54 7.63
C SER A 98 12.74 -12.08 6.20
N TYR A 99 12.32 -10.83 5.99
CA TYR A 99 12.02 -10.28 4.66
C TYR A 99 13.27 -9.73 3.96
N SER A 100 14.38 -9.51 4.67
CA SER A 100 15.61 -9.00 4.04
C SER A 100 16.10 -9.94 2.94
N GLY A 101 16.38 -9.37 1.77
CA GLY A 101 16.74 -10.09 0.55
C GLY A 101 15.55 -10.50 -0.32
N ASP A 102 14.32 -10.49 0.21
CA ASP A 102 13.12 -10.85 -0.54
C ASP A 102 12.58 -9.65 -1.31
N GLU A 103 11.91 -9.94 -2.43
CA GLU A 103 11.14 -8.96 -3.18
C GLU A 103 9.73 -8.85 -2.58
N VAL A 104 9.26 -7.62 -2.35
CA VAL A 104 7.94 -7.35 -1.77
C VAL A 104 7.13 -6.35 -2.60
N HIS A 105 5.81 -6.51 -2.55
CA HIS A 105 4.84 -5.63 -3.19
C HIS A 105 4.25 -4.66 -2.18
N CYS A 106 4.43 -3.37 -2.42
CA CYS A 106 4.05 -2.29 -1.52
C CYS A 106 2.78 -1.59 -2.00
N TYR A 107 1.84 -1.36 -1.11
CA TYR A 107 0.57 -0.69 -1.37
C TYR A 107 0.29 0.36 -0.31
N MET A 108 -0.47 1.39 -0.69
CA MET A 108 -0.89 2.43 0.23
C MET A 108 -2.33 2.87 -0.05
N SER A 109 -3.01 3.33 0.99
CA SER A 109 -4.28 4.06 0.88
C SER A 109 -4.34 5.11 1.97
N LEU A 110 -5.34 5.98 1.90
CA LEU A 110 -5.64 6.94 2.96
C LEU A 110 -6.97 6.59 3.63
N LEU A 111 -7.06 6.87 4.92
CA LEU A 111 -8.21 6.59 5.77
C LEU A 111 -8.55 7.85 6.55
N SER A 112 -9.82 8.24 6.60
CA SER A 112 -10.27 9.41 7.35
C SER A 112 -9.89 9.30 8.83
N ALA A 113 -9.73 10.43 9.50
CA ALA A 113 -9.29 10.47 10.89
C ALA A 113 -10.21 9.67 11.86
N ASP A 114 -11.49 9.57 11.53
CA ASP A 114 -12.52 8.78 12.24
C ASP A 114 -12.60 7.31 11.81
N GLY A 115 -11.80 6.90 10.81
CA GLY A 115 -11.72 5.54 10.31
C GLY A 115 -12.87 5.09 9.42
N GLN A 116 -13.78 5.98 9.01
CA GLN A 116 -15.02 5.62 8.32
C GLN A 116 -14.90 5.60 6.79
N VAL A 117 -14.07 6.46 6.20
CA VAL A 117 -13.95 6.64 4.75
C VAL A 117 -12.51 6.38 4.33
N SER A 118 -12.31 5.59 3.30
CA SER A 118 -10.98 5.32 2.73
C SER A 118 -10.84 5.89 1.32
N SER A 119 -9.62 5.95 0.80
CA SER A 119 -9.36 6.06 -0.63
C SER A 119 -9.35 4.68 -1.27
N ASP A 120 -9.33 4.62 -2.60
CA ASP A 120 -8.81 3.43 -3.27
C ASP A 120 -7.35 3.17 -2.86
N SER A 121 -6.96 1.90 -2.74
CA SER A 121 -5.56 1.55 -2.55
C SER A 121 -4.78 1.73 -3.86
N VAL A 122 -3.54 2.16 -3.76
CA VAL A 122 -2.59 2.23 -4.88
C VAL A 122 -1.46 1.25 -4.66
N PHE A 123 -1.00 0.63 -5.75
CA PHE A 123 0.28 -0.07 -5.76
C PHE A 123 1.37 0.98 -5.89
N VAL A 124 2.36 0.93 -4.99
CA VAL A 124 3.45 1.90 -4.91
C VAL A 124 4.64 1.39 -5.73
N ALA A 125 5.15 0.21 -5.38
CA ALA A 125 6.24 -0.44 -6.11
C ALA A 125 6.41 -1.90 -5.72
N THR A 126 7.18 -2.61 -6.54
CA THR A 126 7.89 -3.83 -6.15
C THR A 126 9.31 -3.43 -5.77
N ILE A 127 9.80 -3.88 -4.60
CA ILE A 127 11.14 -3.52 -4.10
C ILE A 127 11.76 -4.66 -3.30
N THR A 128 13.08 -4.81 -3.40
CA THR A 128 13.85 -5.73 -2.54
C THR A 128 14.13 -5.08 -1.18
N VAL A 129 13.87 -5.82 -0.11
CA VAL A 129 14.12 -5.35 1.26
C VAL A 129 15.61 -5.51 1.61
N LEU A 130 16.23 -4.46 2.15
CA LEU A 130 17.65 -4.43 2.56
C LEU A 130 17.90 -4.89 4.01
#